data_AF-A0A0G4QEG7-F1
#
_entry.id   AF-A0A0G4QEG7-F1
#
_cell.length_a   1.000
_cell.length_b   1.000
_cell.length_c   1.000
_cell.angle_alpha   90.00
_cell.angle_beta   90.00
_cell.angle_gamma   90.00
#
_symmetry.space_group_name_H-M   'P 1'
#
loop_
_entity.id
_entity.type
_entity.pdbx_description
1 polymer ?
#
loop_
_entity_poly.entity_id
_entity_poly.type
_entity_poly.pdbx_seq_one_letter_code
_entity_poly.pdbx_strand_id
1 'polypeptide(L)'
;MTLAELGGLTLVYFISLSFILLLTYQEFRRVRFNFNVFFSMLYLLTFYFGFPLTCMLVFQFDVAVVPVDSLLYALLASTSFYAIYYVTYKVRLRKSVDGPSRSLFTMNRVETNLTWILLALIAFVTVGIFFLQNGFLLFKLKTYSQIFSSQVSGVALKRFFYFFIPAMLVVYFLKPTQQRWIFFLCATVGFGILTYIIVGGTRANIIIAFALFLFIGIVRGWITLWMLVAAGVMSIVGMFWLALKRYGLDVSGAEAFYTFLYLTRDTFSPWENLALLLNNYDKIEFQGLAPIIRDFYVFIPSWVWPERPDVVLNSANYFTWEVLNYHAGLAISPTLIGSLVVMGGIAFIPLGAIVVGLIIKWFDWLYQQGLNESNRYKSAILQAFCFGAIFNMIVLAREGVDSFVSRVVFFCLIFGLCLVAAKLLYWLFESAGLVRNYVTRQIQSELRCLEKKEK
;
A
#
# COMPACT_ATOMS: atom_id res chain seq x y z
N MET A 1 -32.84 -3.48 -13.22
CA MET A 1 -32.93 -4.49 -12.14
C MET A 1 -34.37 -4.56 -11.68
N THR A 2 -34.96 -5.74 -11.56
CA THR A 2 -36.29 -5.89 -10.94
C THR A 2 -36.19 -5.70 -9.42
N LEU A 3 -37.32 -5.37 -8.77
CA LEU A 3 -37.37 -5.18 -7.31
C LEU A 3 -36.95 -6.48 -6.57
N ALA A 4 -37.30 -7.64 -7.13
CA ALA A 4 -36.99 -8.96 -6.56
C ALA A 4 -35.49 -9.29 -6.65
N GLU A 5 -34.86 -9.03 -7.81
CA GLU A 5 -33.42 -9.18 -8.01
C GLU A 5 -32.61 -8.32 -7.04
N LEU A 6 -33.01 -7.07 -6.88
CA LEU A 6 -32.39 -6.17 -5.92
C LEU A 6 -32.58 -6.64 -4.48
N GLY A 7 -33.79 -7.10 -4.12
CA GLY A 7 -34.07 -7.67 -2.81
C GLY A 7 -33.16 -8.84 -2.49
N GLY A 8 -32.96 -9.75 -3.45
CA GLY A 8 -32.02 -10.87 -3.34
C GLY A 8 -30.57 -10.43 -3.17
N LEU A 9 -30.08 -9.52 -4.03
CA LEU A 9 -28.72 -8.98 -3.91
C LEU A 9 -28.48 -8.26 -2.58
N THR A 10 -29.47 -7.48 -2.13
CA THR A 10 -29.39 -6.72 -0.87
C THR A 10 -29.35 -7.67 0.33
N LEU A 11 -30.11 -8.76 0.29
CA LEU A 11 -30.07 -9.80 1.32
C LEU A 11 -28.67 -10.46 1.38
N VAL A 12 -28.13 -10.88 0.24
CA VAL A 12 -26.79 -11.49 0.17
C VAL A 12 -25.71 -10.51 0.63
N TYR A 13 -25.83 -9.24 0.23
CA TYR A 13 -24.96 -8.16 0.67
C TYR A 13 -24.99 -8.01 2.20
N PHE A 14 -26.16 -7.92 2.83
CA PHE A 14 -26.26 -7.76 4.27
C PHE A 14 -25.71 -8.96 5.03
N ILE A 15 -26.03 -10.19 4.60
CA ILE A 15 -25.50 -11.41 5.22
C ILE A 15 -23.96 -11.42 5.15
N SER A 16 -23.42 -11.13 3.97
CA SER A 16 -21.98 -11.09 3.72
C SER A 16 -21.28 -9.99 4.53
N LEU A 17 -21.85 -8.79 4.53
CA LEU A 17 -21.33 -7.64 5.26
C LEU A 17 -21.34 -7.91 6.76
N SER A 18 -22.45 -8.42 7.30
CA SER A 18 -22.57 -8.78 8.71
C SER A 18 -21.55 -9.85 9.11
N PHE A 19 -21.36 -10.88 8.29
CA PHE A 19 -20.35 -11.91 8.52
C PHE A 19 -18.94 -11.31 8.64
N ILE A 20 -18.52 -10.49 7.68
CA ILE A 20 -17.18 -9.89 7.67
C ILE A 20 -17.00 -8.88 8.80
N LEU A 21 -18.00 -8.03 9.06
CA LEU A 21 -17.97 -7.05 10.13
C LEU A 21 -17.88 -7.71 11.51
N LEU A 22 -18.62 -8.79 11.74
CA LEU A 22 -18.63 -9.50 13.01
C LEU A 22 -17.24 -10.10 13.29
N LEU A 23 -16.63 -10.76 12.30
CA LEU A 23 -15.25 -11.28 12.40
C LEU A 23 -14.23 -10.16 12.61
N THR A 24 -14.36 -9.05 11.91
CA THR A 24 -13.46 -7.89 12.02
C THR A 24 -13.59 -7.23 13.41
N TYR A 25 -14.81 -7.07 13.91
CA TYR A 25 -15.10 -6.49 15.22
C TYR A 25 -14.54 -7.34 16.35
N GLN A 26 -14.68 -8.67 16.26
CA GLN A 26 -14.07 -9.58 17.24
C GLN A 26 -12.55 -9.42 17.32
N GLU A 27 -11.88 -9.24 16.19
CA GLU A 27 -10.43 -9.05 16.14
C GLU A 27 -10.02 -7.66 16.63
N PHE A 28 -10.76 -6.62 16.26
CA PHE A 28 -10.51 -5.25 16.74
C PHE A 28 -10.64 -5.12 18.26
N ARG A 29 -11.60 -5.84 18.87
CA ARG A 29 -11.72 -5.89 20.35
C ARG A 29 -10.54 -6.57 21.03
N ARG A 30 -9.85 -7.50 20.36
CA ARG A 30 -8.70 -8.21 20.90
C ARG A 30 -7.41 -7.40 20.79
N VAL A 31 -7.20 -6.78 19.63
CA VAL A 31 -5.97 -6.02 19.32
C VAL A 31 -6.36 -4.73 18.60
N ARG A 32 -5.94 -3.58 19.15
CA ARG A 32 -6.26 -2.26 18.57
C ARG A 32 -5.76 -2.10 17.13
N PHE A 33 -4.63 -2.72 16.78
CA PHE A 33 -4.09 -2.72 15.43
C PHE A 33 -3.38 -4.02 15.10
N ASN A 34 -3.70 -4.56 13.93
CA ASN A 34 -3.04 -5.69 13.30
C ASN A 34 -3.25 -5.59 11.78
N PHE A 35 -2.35 -6.14 10.97
CA PHE A 35 -2.50 -6.14 9.51
C PHE A 35 -3.75 -6.90 9.08
N ASN A 36 -4.18 -7.94 9.82
CA ASN A 36 -5.48 -8.57 9.56
C ASN A 36 -6.65 -7.57 9.65
N VAL A 37 -6.74 -6.79 10.72
CA VAL A 37 -7.81 -5.80 10.88
C VAL A 37 -7.75 -4.75 9.77
N PHE A 38 -6.54 -4.29 9.45
CA PHE A 38 -6.33 -3.31 8.38
C PHE A 38 -6.73 -3.87 7.01
N PHE A 39 -6.31 -5.09 6.68
CA PHE A 39 -6.71 -5.78 5.45
C PHE A 39 -8.23 -5.98 5.39
N SER A 40 -8.88 -6.42 6.47
CA SER A 40 -10.34 -6.56 6.52
C SER A 40 -11.07 -5.23 6.28
N MET A 41 -10.58 -4.12 6.83
CA MET A 41 -11.13 -2.79 6.57
C MET A 41 -10.96 -2.37 5.10
N LEU A 42 -9.78 -2.59 4.52
CA LEU A 42 -9.54 -2.33 3.09
C LEU A 42 -10.39 -3.22 2.18
N TYR A 43 -10.59 -4.46 2.58
CA TYR A 43 -11.41 -5.43 1.86
C TYR A 43 -12.87 -5.01 1.84
N LEU A 44 -13.43 -4.62 2.99
CA LEU A 44 -14.77 -4.05 3.10
C LEU A 44 -14.92 -2.77 2.25
N LEU A 45 -13.93 -1.88 2.32
CA LEU A 45 -13.90 -0.66 1.53
C LEU A 45 -13.87 -0.96 0.03
N THR A 46 -13.11 -1.97 -0.41
CA THR A 46 -12.93 -2.28 -1.83
C THR A 46 -14.14 -3.01 -2.41
N PHE A 47 -14.66 -4.02 -1.70
CA PHE A 47 -15.65 -4.96 -2.26
C PHE A 47 -17.11 -4.71 -1.82
N TYR A 48 -17.36 -4.00 -0.72
CA TYR A 48 -18.72 -3.85 -0.16
C TYR A 48 -19.19 -2.39 -0.11
N PHE A 49 -18.30 -1.42 0.13
CA PHE A 49 -18.69 -0.02 0.28
C PHE A 49 -19.37 0.58 -0.97
N GLY A 50 -19.06 0.05 -2.16
CA GLY A 50 -19.62 0.52 -3.42
C GLY A 50 -21.03 0.03 -3.72
N PHE A 51 -21.52 -1.01 -3.05
CA PHE A 51 -22.87 -1.54 -3.29
C PHE A 51 -23.96 -0.51 -2.97
N PRO A 52 -23.98 0.14 -1.79
CA PRO A 52 -24.95 1.22 -1.51
C PRO A 52 -24.88 2.37 -2.51
N LEU A 53 -23.68 2.76 -2.95
CA LEU A 53 -23.49 3.81 -3.95
C LEU A 53 -24.06 3.40 -5.31
N THR A 54 -23.91 2.13 -5.67
CA THR A 54 -24.46 1.56 -6.91
C THR A 54 -25.99 1.53 -6.85
N CYS A 55 -26.58 1.15 -5.71
CA CYS A 55 -28.03 1.23 -5.52
C CYS A 55 -28.55 2.67 -5.69
N MET A 56 -27.88 3.67 -5.10
CA MET A 56 -28.26 5.08 -5.26
C MET A 56 -28.19 5.52 -6.74
N LEU A 57 -27.13 5.12 -7.45
CA LEU A 57 -26.97 5.41 -8.88
C LEU A 57 -28.08 4.78 -9.73
N VAL A 58 -28.44 3.50 -9.48
CA VAL A 58 -29.51 2.82 -10.21
C VAL A 58 -30.87 3.46 -9.92
N PHE A 59 -31.19 3.76 -8.66
CA PHE A 59 -32.52 4.26 -8.30
C PHE A 59 -32.76 5.73 -8.62
N GLN A 60 -31.74 6.57 -8.45
CA GLN A 60 -31.90 8.02 -8.62
C GLN A 60 -31.55 8.50 -10.04
N PHE A 61 -30.71 7.76 -10.75
CA PHE A 61 -30.17 8.18 -12.05
C PHE A 61 -30.34 7.14 -13.17
N ASP A 62 -31.05 6.02 -12.89
CA ASP A 62 -31.34 4.94 -13.85
C ASP A 62 -30.09 4.42 -14.58
N VAL A 63 -28.97 4.34 -13.84
CA VAL A 63 -27.69 3.90 -14.40
C VAL A 63 -27.74 2.43 -14.77
N ALA A 64 -27.38 2.13 -16.02
CA ALA A 64 -27.17 0.76 -16.45
C ALA A 64 -25.98 0.14 -15.70
N VAL A 65 -26.26 -0.91 -14.93
CA VAL A 65 -25.26 -1.70 -14.21
C VAL A 65 -25.11 -3.07 -14.86
N VAL A 66 -24.02 -3.75 -14.54
CA VAL A 66 -23.77 -5.14 -14.94
C VAL A 66 -24.98 -6.03 -14.58
N PRO A 67 -25.28 -7.09 -15.38
CA PRO A 67 -26.28 -8.08 -15.02
C PRO A 67 -26.21 -8.53 -13.57
N VAL A 68 -27.40 -8.70 -12.97
CA VAL A 68 -27.59 -9.03 -11.54
C VAL A 68 -26.84 -10.29 -11.15
N ASP A 69 -26.81 -11.29 -12.04
CA ASP A 69 -26.11 -12.56 -11.80
C ASP A 69 -24.61 -12.35 -11.59
N SER A 70 -23.99 -11.49 -12.41
CA SER A 70 -22.56 -11.15 -12.31
C SER A 70 -22.26 -10.35 -11.03
N LEU A 71 -23.16 -9.45 -10.62
CA LEU A 71 -23.06 -8.74 -9.33
C LEU A 71 -23.18 -9.71 -8.15
N LEU A 72 -24.08 -10.70 -8.25
CA LEU A 72 -24.25 -11.75 -7.26
C LEU A 72 -22.99 -12.62 -7.16
N TYR A 73 -22.43 -13.06 -8.30
CA TYR A 73 -21.18 -13.81 -8.34
C TYR A 73 -20.01 -13.02 -7.76
N ALA A 74 -19.93 -11.71 -8.01
CA ALA A 74 -18.90 -10.87 -7.41
C ALA A 74 -19.02 -10.82 -5.87
N LEU A 75 -20.24 -10.68 -5.33
CA LEU A 75 -20.49 -10.72 -3.88
C LEU A 75 -20.14 -12.09 -3.28
N LEU A 76 -20.61 -13.18 -3.90
CA LEU A 76 -20.35 -14.55 -3.43
C LEU A 76 -18.86 -14.91 -3.49
N ALA A 77 -18.17 -14.55 -4.57
CA ALA A 77 -16.73 -14.71 -4.71
C ALA A 77 -15.98 -13.92 -3.64
N SER A 78 -16.39 -12.68 -3.39
CA SER A 78 -15.81 -11.83 -2.35
C SER A 78 -16.03 -12.39 -0.95
N THR A 79 -17.22 -12.90 -0.64
CA THR A 79 -17.50 -13.51 0.66
C THR A 79 -16.72 -14.81 0.85
N SER A 80 -16.69 -15.66 -0.19
CA SER A 80 -15.98 -16.94 -0.18
C SER A 80 -14.47 -16.75 -0.03
N PHE A 81 -13.88 -15.80 -0.77
CA PHE A 81 -12.48 -15.43 -0.64
C PHE A 81 -12.16 -15.02 0.80
N TYR A 82 -12.97 -14.14 1.39
CA TYR A 82 -12.74 -13.67 2.76
C TYR A 82 -12.85 -14.79 3.80
N ALA A 83 -13.82 -15.70 3.64
CA ALA A 83 -13.98 -16.85 4.52
C ALA A 83 -12.74 -17.75 4.50
N ILE A 84 -12.23 -18.11 3.32
CA ILE A 84 -11.03 -18.94 3.16
C ILE A 84 -9.79 -18.22 3.68
N TYR A 85 -9.66 -16.92 3.38
CA TYR A 85 -8.61 -16.07 3.92
C TYR A 85 -8.60 -16.09 5.45
N TYR A 86 -9.76 -15.88 6.08
CA TYR A 86 -9.89 -15.80 7.53
C TYR A 86 -9.56 -17.13 8.21
N VAL A 87 -10.04 -18.25 7.65
CA VAL A 87 -9.70 -19.59 8.13
C VAL A 87 -8.19 -19.80 8.04
N THR A 88 -7.57 -19.51 6.89
CA THR A 88 -6.12 -19.65 6.71
C THR A 88 -5.32 -18.81 7.70
N TYR A 89 -5.74 -17.55 7.90
CA TYR A 89 -5.12 -16.65 8.86
C TYR A 89 -5.16 -17.24 10.28
N LYS A 90 -6.31 -17.77 10.71
CA LYS A 90 -6.51 -18.36 12.04
C LYS A 90 -5.85 -19.72 12.25
N VAL A 91 -5.75 -20.56 11.22
CA VAL A 91 -5.14 -21.89 11.31
C VAL A 91 -3.68 -21.77 11.72
N ARG A 92 -3.33 -22.25 12.92
CA ARG A 92 -1.94 -22.22 13.41
C ARG A 92 -1.10 -23.29 12.72
N LEU A 93 -0.33 -22.90 11.70
CA LEU A 93 0.63 -23.78 11.01
C LEU A 93 1.88 -24.08 11.84
N ARG A 94 2.17 -23.31 12.90
CA ARG A 94 3.33 -23.50 13.76
C ARG A 94 2.94 -23.30 15.22
N LYS A 95 3.41 -24.19 16.11
CA LYS A 95 3.26 -24.04 17.56
C LYS A 95 4.01 -22.79 18.01
N SER A 96 3.44 -22.01 18.96
CA SER A 96 4.17 -20.89 19.59
C SER A 96 5.42 -21.47 20.22
N VAL A 97 6.59 -21.03 19.78
CA VAL A 97 7.84 -21.36 20.46
C VAL A 97 8.00 -20.29 21.53
N ASP A 98 7.60 -20.63 22.74
CA ASP A 98 7.82 -19.78 23.91
C ASP A 98 9.30 -19.93 24.30
N GLY A 99 10.12 -19.03 23.78
CA GLY A 99 11.55 -18.94 24.05
C GLY A 99 12.15 -17.71 23.38
N PRO A 100 13.28 -17.17 23.88
CA PRO A 100 13.94 -16.04 23.25
C PRO A 100 14.31 -16.42 21.82
N SER A 101 13.61 -15.81 20.86
CA SER A 101 13.89 -15.97 19.43
C SER A 101 15.37 -15.65 19.20
N ARG A 102 16.10 -16.56 18.51
CA ARG A 102 17.48 -16.26 18.09
C ARG A 102 17.44 -14.97 17.30
N SER A 103 18.14 -13.95 17.81
CA SER A 103 18.23 -12.66 17.12
C SER A 103 18.96 -12.85 15.79
N LEU A 104 18.20 -12.93 14.68
CA LEU A 104 18.75 -13.12 13.33
C LEU A 104 19.75 -12.02 12.95
N PHE A 105 19.58 -10.82 13.50
CA PHE A 105 20.53 -9.73 13.40
C PHE A 105 20.30 -8.74 14.54
N THR A 106 21.37 -8.10 15.01
CA THR A 106 21.32 -6.97 15.96
C THR A 106 21.46 -5.66 15.19
N MET A 107 20.90 -4.58 15.75
CA MET A 107 21.04 -3.23 15.19
C MET A 107 21.58 -2.27 16.25
N ASN A 108 22.56 -1.47 15.86
CA ASN A 108 23.14 -0.41 16.66
C ASN A 108 22.61 0.97 16.23
N ARG A 109 22.91 1.98 17.05
CA ARG A 109 22.56 3.38 16.75
C ARG A 109 23.08 3.85 15.40
N VAL A 110 24.35 3.53 15.11
CA VAL A 110 25.02 3.97 13.89
C VAL A 110 24.42 3.26 12.68
N GLU A 111 24.28 1.92 12.72
CA GLU A 111 23.64 1.14 11.65
C GLU A 111 22.22 1.62 11.34
N THR A 112 21.42 1.92 12.37
CA THR A 112 20.05 2.42 12.20
C THR A 112 20.02 3.82 11.58
N ASN A 113 20.96 4.68 12.01
CA ASN A 113 21.11 6.01 11.42
C ASN A 113 21.54 5.95 9.96
N LEU A 114 22.52 5.11 9.65
CA LEU A 114 22.96 4.87 8.28
C LEU A 114 21.82 4.32 7.41
N THR A 115 21.00 3.41 7.94
CA THR A 115 19.87 2.84 7.21
C THR A 115 18.89 3.92 6.75
N TRP A 116 18.42 4.79 7.65
CA TRP A 116 17.46 5.82 7.26
C TRP A 116 18.10 6.89 6.37
N ILE A 117 19.39 7.21 6.57
CA ILE A 117 20.14 8.12 5.69
C ILE A 117 20.22 7.54 4.27
N LEU A 118 20.56 6.25 4.12
CA LEU A 118 20.63 5.59 2.82
C LEU A 118 19.26 5.58 2.12
N LEU A 119 18.19 5.24 2.84
CA LEU A 119 16.83 5.28 2.32
C LEU A 119 16.42 6.69 1.85
N ALA A 120 16.72 7.71 2.66
CA ALA A 120 16.46 9.10 2.30
C ALA A 120 17.32 9.55 1.10
N LEU A 121 18.60 9.16 1.07
CA LEU A 121 19.54 9.48 0.00
C LEU A 121 19.07 8.88 -1.32
N ILE A 122 18.65 7.62 -1.35
CA ILE A 122 18.06 6.98 -2.55
C ILE A 122 16.88 7.81 -3.05
N ALA A 123 15.97 8.22 -2.17
CA ALA A 123 14.82 9.03 -2.55
C ALA A 123 15.24 10.41 -3.11
N PHE A 124 16.15 11.13 -2.45
CA PHE A 124 16.60 12.44 -2.92
C PHE A 124 17.42 12.37 -4.21
N VAL A 125 18.35 11.42 -4.33
CA VAL A 125 19.17 11.24 -5.53
C VAL A 125 18.30 10.87 -6.73
N THR A 126 17.34 9.97 -6.56
CA THR A 126 16.43 9.60 -7.65
C THR A 126 15.50 10.75 -8.05
N VAL A 127 15.00 11.54 -7.09
CA VAL A 127 14.25 12.78 -7.41
C VAL A 127 15.12 13.77 -8.16
N GLY A 128 16.38 13.95 -7.74
CA GLY A 128 17.35 14.83 -8.38
C GLY A 128 17.67 14.40 -9.81
N ILE A 129 17.94 13.12 -10.04
CA ILE A 129 18.19 12.57 -11.39
C ILE A 129 16.95 12.76 -12.27
N PHE A 130 15.75 12.43 -11.76
CA PHE A 130 14.51 12.61 -12.51
C PHE A 130 14.27 14.08 -12.89
N PHE A 131 14.56 15.00 -11.96
CA PHE A 131 14.49 16.44 -12.20
C PHE A 131 15.51 16.91 -13.24
N LEU A 132 16.75 16.44 -13.20
CA LEU A 132 17.77 16.78 -14.19
C LEU A 132 17.41 16.27 -15.59
N GLN A 133 16.75 15.12 -15.68
CA GLN A 133 16.33 14.53 -16.96
C GLN A 133 15.11 15.22 -17.59
N ASN A 134 14.14 15.66 -16.77
CA ASN A 134 12.82 16.09 -17.28
C ASN A 134 12.48 17.56 -16.98
N GLY A 135 13.14 18.16 -15.98
CA GLY A 135 12.76 19.45 -15.39
C GLY A 135 11.46 19.36 -14.57
N PHE A 136 10.79 20.50 -14.37
CA PHE A 136 9.48 20.53 -13.70
C PHE A 136 8.35 20.15 -14.67
N LEU A 137 7.89 18.89 -14.59
CA LEU A 137 6.83 18.40 -15.48
C LEU A 137 5.47 19.06 -15.23
N LEU A 138 5.19 19.52 -14.00
CA LEU A 138 3.91 20.15 -13.67
C LEU A 138 3.62 21.42 -14.48
N PHE A 139 4.66 22.15 -14.87
CA PHE A 139 4.51 23.37 -15.67
C PHE A 139 4.59 23.11 -17.19
N LYS A 140 4.97 21.89 -17.61
CA LYS A 140 5.11 21.51 -19.02
C LYS A 140 3.93 20.69 -19.56
N LEU A 141 3.28 19.89 -18.72
CA LEU A 141 2.25 18.94 -19.16
C LEU A 141 0.85 19.56 -19.08
N LYS A 142 0.08 19.51 -20.18
CA LYS A 142 -1.32 19.97 -20.23
C LYS A 142 -2.31 18.87 -19.84
N THR A 143 -1.94 17.59 -19.92
CA THR A 143 -2.83 16.43 -19.66
C THR A 143 -2.14 15.33 -18.83
N TYR A 144 -2.85 14.66 -17.91
CA TYR A 144 -2.29 13.61 -17.02
C TYR A 144 -1.74 12.39 -17.79
N SER A 145 -2.36 12.03 -18.92
CA SER A 145 -1.89 10.95 -19.80
C SER A 145 -0.50 11.20 -20.38
N GLN A 146 -0.09 12.47 -20.52
CA GLN A 146 1.24 12.83 -21.03
C GLN A 146 2.37 12.49 -20.04
N ILE A 147 2.06 12.23 -18.76
CA ILE A 147 3.01 11.74 -17.74
C ILE A 147 3.55 10.34 -18.08
N PHE A 148 2.83 9.60 -18.95
CA PHE A 148 3.19 8.29 -19.47
C PHE A 148 3.59 8.32 -20.96
N SER A 149 3.73 9.50 -21.56
CA SER A 149 4.23 9.63 -22.92
C SER A 149 5.73 9.32 -22.97
N SER A 150 6.23 8.91 -24.15
CA SER A 150 7.66 8.68 -24.42
C SER A 150 8.54 9.92 -24.19
N GLN A 151 7.95 11.10 -23.95
CA GLN A 151 8.65 12.34 -23.63
C GLN A 151 9.16 12.39 -22.19
N VAL A 152 8.69 11.53 -21.28
CA VAL A 152 9.13 11.49 -19.88
C VAL A 152 10.07 10.31 -19.66
N SER A 153 11.35 10.60 -19.47
CA SER A 153 12.37 9.60 -19.17
C SER A 153 12.41 9.25 -17.68
N GLY A 154 12.69 7.99 -17.34
CA GLY A 154 12.91 7.58 -15.94
C GLY A 154 11.64 7.37 -15.11
N VAL A 155 10.51 6.96 -15.71
CA VAL A 155 9.24 6.68 -14.99
C VAL A 155 9.44 5.68 -13.83
N ALA A 156 10.35 4.72 -13.98
CA ALA A 156 10.71 3.76 -12.93
C ALA A 156 11.29 4.42 -11.67
N LEU A 157 11.99 5.57 -11.80
CA LEU A 157 12.58 6.29 -10.66
C LEU A 157 11.51 6.75 -9.66
N LYS A 158 10.28 6.98 -10.13
CA LYS A 158 9.15 7.38 -9.28
C LYS A 158 8.90 6.39 -8.14
N ARG A 159 9.18 5.09 -8.37
CA ARG A 159 9.02 4.04 -7.35
C ARG A 159 10.05 4.16 -6.21
N PHE A 160 11.19 4.82 -6.43
CA PHE A 160 12.19 5.04 -5.39
C PHE A 160 11.84 6.21 -4.46
N PHE A 161 10.97 7.12 -4.88
CA PHE A 161 10.57 8.27 -4.07
C PHE A 161 9.85 7.82 -2.79
N TYR A 162 9.15 6.68 -2.86
CA TYR A 162 8.46 6.09 -1.72
C TYR A 162 9.40 5.73 -0.56
N PHE A 163 10.71 5.53 -0.78
CA PHE A 163 11.65 5.20 0.30
C PHE A 163 11.95 6.35 1.27
N PHE A 164 11.55 7.59 0.95
CA PHE A 164 11.59 8.67 1.91
C PHE A 164 10.65 8.43 3.11
N ILE A 165 9.50 7.79 2.87
CA ILE A 165 8.51 7.46 3.90
C ILE A 165 9.07 6.49 4.94
N PRO A 166 9.57 5.28 4.60
CA PRO A 166 10.19 4.39 5.56
C PRO A 166 11.43 5.00 6.22
N ALA A 167 12.20 5.86 5.54
CA ALA A 167 13.29 6.61 6.19
C ALA A 167 12.78 7.47 7.36
N MET A 168 11.73 8.25 7.13
CA MET A 168 11.12 9.06 8.19
C MET A 168 10.40 8.23 9.25
N LEU A 169 9.84 7.06 8.89
CA LEU A 169 9.30 6.11 9.86
C LEU A 169 10.38 5.60 10.82
N VAL A 170 11.59 5.29 10.34
CA VAL A 170 12.71 4.92 11.22
C VAL A 170 13.02 6.06 12.20
N VAL A 171 13.11 7.31 11.73
CA VAL A 171 13.35 8.49 12.58
C VAL A 171 12.26 8.66 13.66
N TYR A 172 11.00 8.41 13.29
CA TYR A 172 9.88 8.42 14.21
C TYR A 172 9.97 7.30 15.25
N PHE A 173 10.07 6.03 14.83
CA PHE A 173 10.11 4.89 15.74
C PHE A 173 11.36 4.86 16.63
N LEU A 174 12.44 5.51 16.20
CA LEU A 174 13.60 5.74 17.07
C LEU A 174 13.25 6.51 18.33
N LYS A 175 12.36 7.52 18.30
CA LYS A 175 11.83 8.16 19.52
C LYS A 175 10.36 8.53 19.30
N PRO A 176 9.40 7.66 19.62
CA PRO A 176 7.99 7.93 19.31
C PRO A 176 7.44 9.02 20.26
N THR A 177 7.42 10.27 19.80
CA THR A 177 6.83 11.42 20.49
C THR A 177 5.83 12.14 19.59
N GLN A 178 4.88 12.89 20.17
CA GLN A 178 3.91 13.67 19.40
C GLN A 178 4.60 14.69 18.47
N GLN A 179 5.65 15.36 18.94
CA GLN A 179 6.43 16.29 18.12
C GLN A 179 7.02 15.61 16.88
N ARG A 180 7.57 14.39 17.03
CA ARG A 180 8.14 13.64 15.90
C ARG A 180 7.10 13.05 14.98
N TRP A 181 5.90 12.80 15.46
CA TRP A 181 4.77 12.40 14.63
C TRP A 181 4.29 13.54 13.73
N ILE A 182 4.23 14.77 14.25
CA ILE A 182 3.96 15.96 13.44
C ILE A 182 5.14 16.23 12.49
N PHE A 183 6.39 16.09 12.95
CA PHE A 183 7.56 16.20 12.09
C PHE A 183 7.53 15.18 10.94
N PHE A 184 7.15 13.93 11.22
CA PHE A 184 6.96 12.91 10.19
C PHE A 184 5.97 13.38 9.13
N LEU A 185 4.81 13.93 9.53
CA LEU A 185 3.83 14.49 8.60
C LEU A 185 4.41 15.64 7.79
N CYS A 186 4.99 16.66 8.43
CA CYS A 186 5.54 17.83 7.74
C CYS A 186 6.64 17.45 6.76
N ALA A 187 7.57 16.57 7.15
CA ALA A 187 8.66 16.13 6.29
C ALA A 187 8.15 15.32 5.08
N THR A 188 7.27 14.36 5.32
CA THR A 188 6.77 13.47 4.24
C THR A 188 5.79 14.17 3.31
N VAL A 189 4.93 15.06 3.82
CA VAL A 189 4.06 15.91 2.99
C VAL A 189 4.90 16.93 2.22
N GLY A 190 5.91 17.55 2.83
CA GLY A 190 6.84 18.46 2.14
C GLY A 190 7.55 17.77 0.97
N PHE A 191 8.09 16.57 1.20
CA PHE A 191 8.66 15.74 0.13
C PHE A 191 7.61 15.30 -0.91
N GLY A 192 6.38 15.02 -0.46
CA GLY A 192 5.24 14.73 -1.33
C GLY A 192 4.89 15.90 -2.26
N ILE A 193 4.91 17.14 -1.77
CA ILE A 193 4.69 18.35 -2.57
C ILE A 193 5.84 18.57 -3.55
N LEU A 194 7.09 18.40 -3.10
CA LEU A 194 8.27 18.48 -3.97
C LEU A 194 8.16 17.50 -5.15
N THR A 195 7.85 16.23 -4.85
CA THR A 195 7.67 15.20 -5.88
C THR A 195 6.43 15.46 -6.74
N TYR A 196 5.35 16.01 -6.19
CA TYR A 196 4.17 16.42 -6.96
C TYR A 196 4.52 17.46 -8.04
N ILE A 197 5.34 18.47 -7.69
CA ILE A 197 5.77 19.53 -8.62
C ILE A 197 6.73 18.97 -9.68
N ILE A 198 7.68 18.13 -9.28
CA ILE A 198 8.70 17.56 -10.19
C ILE A 198 8.06 16.56 -11.17
N VAL A 199 7.19 15.69 -10.69
CA VAL A 199 6.62 14.57 -11.47
C VAL A 199 5.41 14.97 -12.30
N GLY A 200 4.80 16.13 -12.03
CA GLY A 200 3.65 16.60 -12.80
C GLY A 200 2.30 16.17 -12.24
N GLY A 201 2.17 16.10 -10.91
CA GLY A 201 0.85 16.01 -10.26
C GLY A 201 0.49 14.67 -9.63
N THR A 202 1.46 13.80 -9.34
CA THR A 202 1.20 12.52 -8.65
C THR A 202 0.94 12.74 -7.15
N ARG A 203 -0.30 12.51 -6.71
CA ARG A 203 -0.76 12.72 -5.32
C ARG A 203 -0.43 11.56 -4.37
N ALA A 204 0.04 10.43 -4.91
CA ALA A 204 0.23 9.18 -4.17
C ALA A 204 1.11 9.35 -2.93
N ASN A 205 2.27 10.03 -3.04
CA ASN A 205 3.19 10.22 -1.91
C ASN A 205 2.53 10.96 -0.73
N ILE A 206 1.74 12.00 -1.03
CA ILE A 206 1.04 12.79 -0.02
C ILE A 206 -0.06 11.94 0.65
N ILE A 207 -0.84 11.21 -0.15
CA ILE A 207 -1.92 10.34 0.35
C ILE A 207 -1.35 9.25 1.26
N ILE A 208 -0.25 8.60 0.87
CA ILE A 208 0.41 7.56 1.68
C ILE A 208 0.92 8.14 2.99
N ALA A 209 1.61 9.29 2.94
CA ALA A 209 2.12 9.97 4.12
C ALA A 209 0.99 10.30 5.11
N PHE A 210 -0.11 10.86 4.61
CA PHE A 210 -1.26 11.23 5.43
C PHE A 210 -1.97 9.99 6.01
N ALA A 211 -2.16 8.94 5.21
CA ALA A 211 -2.73 7.68 5.69
C ALA A 211 -1.88 7.10 6.83
N LEU A 212 -0.56 6.98 6.65
CA LEU A 212 0.34 6.47 7.68
C LEU A 212 0.35 7.33 8.95
N PHE A 213 0.28 8.65 8.80
CA PHE A 213 0.15 9.57 9.93
C PHE A 213 -1.11 9.28 10.76
N LEU A 214 -2.26 9.13 10.10
CA LEU A 214 -3.53 8.78 10.76
C LEU A 214 -3.45 7.41 11.44
N PHE A 215 -2.88 6.40 10.76
CA PHE A 215 -2.70 5.06 11.33
C PHE A 215 -1.82 5.07 12.58
N ILE A 216 -0.67 5.75 12.54
CA ILE A 216 0.21 5.90 13.69
C ILE A 216 -0.53 6.60 14.85
N GLY A 217 -1.33 7.62 14.54
CA GLY A 217 -2.14 8.35 15.52
C GLY A 217 -3.15 7.46 16.23
N ILE A 218 -3.80 6.53 15.52
CA ILE A 218 -4.74 5.55 16.09
C ILE A 218 -4.02 4.55 16.98
N VAL A 219 -2.90 3.99 16.51
CA VAL A 219 -2.11 3.01 17.28
C VAL A 219 -1.61 3.61 18.59
N ARG A 220 -1.23 4.89 18.57
CA ARG A 220 -0.77 5.63 19.77
C ARG A 220 -1.90 6.20 20.63
N GLY A 221 -3.15 6.14 20.17
CA GLY A 221 -4.31 6.67 20.88
C GLY A 221 -4.44 8.21 20.87
N TRP A 222 -3.72 8.90 19.97
CA TRP A 222 -3.84 10.36 19.81
C TRP A 222 -5.01 10.75 18.90
N ILE A 223 -5.41 9.85 17.99
CA ILE A 223 -6.54 10.03 17.08
C ILE A 223 -7.62 9.02 17.45
N THR A 224 -8.86 9.50 17.59
CA THR A 224 -10.03 8.63 17.79
C THR A 224 -10.57 8.12 16.45
N LEU A 225 -11.33 7.03 16.48
CA LEU A 225 -11.96 6.48 15.26
C LEU A 225 -12.88 7.50 14.58
N TRP A 226 -13.56 8.36 15.34
CA TRP A 226 -14.41 9.43 14.80
C TRP A 226 -13.63 10.48 14.02
N MET A 227 -12.43 10.84 14.48
CA MET A 227 -11.54 11.74 13.74
C MET A 227 -11.09 11.12 12.41
N LEU A 228 -10.87 9.80 12.38
CA LEU A 228 -10.57 9.09 11.13
C LEU A 228 -11.75 9.15 10.16
N VAL A 229 -12.97 8.87 10.64
CA VAL A 229 -14.19 8.95 9.82
C VAL A 229 -14.38 10.36 9.29
N ALA A 230 -14.26 11.39 10.14
CA ALA A 230 -14.34 12.78 9.74
C ALA A 230 -13.25 13.16 8.70
N ALA A 231 -12.00 12.76 8.93
CA ALA A 231 -10.91 12.96 7.98
C ALA A 231 -11.16 12.24 6.65
N GLY A 232 -11.74 11.05 6.68
CA GLY A 232 -12.14 10.29 5.49
C GLY A 232 -13.22 11.01 4.69
N VAL A 233 -14.30 11.44 5.34
CA VAL A 233 -15.38 12.23 4.71
C VAL A 233 -14.84 13.53 4.12
N MET A 234 -14.02 14.26 4.88
CA MET A 234 -13.38 15.49 4.39
C MET A 234 -12.45 15.22 3.20
N SER A 235 -11.76 14.08 3.18
CA SER A 235 -10.90 13.69 2.04
C SER A 235 -11.73 13.36 0.79
N ILE A 236 -12.87 12.70 0.93
CA ILE A 236 -13.80 12.39 -0.18
C ILE A 236 -14.34 13.70 -0.77
N VAL A 237 -14.87 14.58 0.08
CA VAL A 237 -15.40 15.89 -0.32
C VAL A 237 -14.30 16.76 -0.96
N GLY A 238 -13.12 16.80 -0.36
CA GLY A 238 -11.97 17.53 -0.88
C GLY A 238 -11.50 17.01 -2.24
N MET A 239 -11.43 15.69 -2.42
CA MET A 239 -11.09 15.10 -3.73
C MET A 239 -12.14 15.40 -4.79
N PHE A 240 -13.43 15.35 -4.45
CA PHE A 240 -14.50 15.72 -5.36
C PHE A 240 -14.42 17.19 -5.79
N TRP A 241 -14.24 18.10 -4.83
CA TRP A 241 -14.10 19.53 -5.14
C TRP A 241 -12.89 19.82 -6.05
N LEU A 242 -11.76 19.15 -5.79
CA LEU A 242 -10.59 19.23 -6.66
C LEU A 242 -10.84 18.63 -8.04
N ALA A 243 -11.67 17.59 -8.15
CA ALA A 243 -12.04 17.00 -9.43
C ALA A 243 -12.91 17.97 -10.25
N LEU A 244 -13.95 18.56 -9.65
CA LEU A 244 -14.79 19.58 -10.28
C LEU A 244 -13.96 20.74 -10.84
N LYS A 245 -13.08 21.31 -9.99
CA LYS A 245 -12.21 22.42 -10.38
C LYS A 245 -11.19 22.04 -11.46
N ARG A 246 -10.70 20.80 -11.45
CA ARG A 246 -9.70 20.33 -12.41
C ARG A 246 -10.30 20.01 -13.77
N TYR A 247 -11.51 19.45 -13.80
CA TYR A 247 -12.18 19.06 -15.03
C TYR A 247 -13.05 20.17 -15.62
N GLY A 248 -13.10 21.36 -14.98
CA GLY A 248 -13.92 22.48 -15.46
C GLY A 248 -15.41 22.12 -15.52
N LEU A 249 -15.81 21.20 -14.64
CA LEU A 249 -17.16 20.65 -14.61
C LEU A 249 -18.05 21.64 -13.84
N ASP A 250 -18.75 22.51 -14.56
CA ASP A 250 -19.81 23.39 -14.03
C ASP A 250 -21.10 22.58 -13.80
N VAL A 251 -20.99 21.55 -12.97
CA VAL A 251 -22.10 20.66 -12.65
C VAL A 251 -22.86 21.23 -11.46
N SER A 252 -24.17 21.40 -11.61
CA SER A 252 -25.06 21.89 -10.55
C SER A 252 -26.20 20.93 -10.27
N GLY A 253 -26.64 20.86 -9.00
CA GLY A 253 -27.76 20.01 -8.60
C GLY A 253 -27.51 18.50 -8.77
N ALA A 254 -28.40 17.83 -9.51
CA ALA A 254 -28.44 16.36 -9.60
C ALA A 254 -27.22 15.76 -10.32
N GLU A 255 -26.69 16.43 -11.34
CA GLU A 255 -25.57 15.93 -12.14
C GLU A 255 -24.23 16.01 -11.35
N ALA A 256 -24.10 16.99 -10.45
CA ALA A 256 -23.00 17.04 -9.49
C ALA A 256 -23.06 15.86 -8.50
N PHE A 257 -24.25 15.52 -8.03
CA PHE A 257 -24.45 14.39 -7.12
C PHE A 257 -24.21 13.04 -7.81
N TYR A 258 -24.66 12.88 -9.05
CA TYR A 258 -24.32 11.74 -9.91
C TYR A 258 -22.80 11.57 -10.03
N THR A 259 -22.11 12.64 -10.45
CA THR A 259 -20.65 12.63 -10.65
C THR A 259 -19.92 12.32 -9.34
N PHE A 260 -20.40 12.84 -8.22
CA PHE A 260 -19.88 12.54 -6.89
C PHE A 260 -19.99 11.05 -6.56
N LEU A 261 -21.18 10.47 -6.71
CA LEU A 261 -21.43 9.06 -6.40
C LEU A 261 -20.61 8.15 -7.30
N TYR A 262 -20.61 8.42 -8.61
CA TYR A 262 -19.87 7.66 -9.61
C TYR A 262 -18.37 7.65 -9.32
N LEU A 263 -17.76 8.85 -9.17
CA LEU A 263 -16.33 8.96 -8.88
C LEU A 263 -15.97 8.37 -7.52
N THR A 264 -16.81 8.55 -6.50
CA THR A 264 -16.54 8.01 -5.17
C THR A 264 -16.56 6.48 -5.18
N ARG A 265 -17.53 5.87 -5.86
CA ARG A 265 -17.60 4.42 -6.02
C ARG A 265 -16.35 3.88 -6.72
N ASP A 266 -16.03 4.37 -7.91
CA ASP A 266 -14.89 3.86 -8.69
C ASP A 266 -13.55 4.14 -7.99
N THR A 267 -13.46 5.27 -7.27
CA THR A 267 -12.23 5.67 -6.56
C THR A 267 -12.02 4.94 -5.24
N PHE A 268 -13.04 4.47 -4.54
CA PHE A 268 -12.88 3.82 -3.23
C PHE A 268 -13.27 2.34 -3.22
N SER A 269 -14.28 1.96 -3.98
CA SER A 269 -14.83 0.61 -4.06
C SER A 269 -15.07 0.19 -5.51
N PRO A 270 -14.01 -0.20 -6.25
CA PRO A 270 -14.11 -0.73 -7.61
C PRO A 270 -14.68 -2.15 -7.65
N TRP A 271 -15.70 -2.45 -6.85
CA TRP A 271 -16.29 -3.79 -6.72
C TRP A 271 -17.00 -4.24 -8.00
N GLU A 272 -17.60 -3.30 -8.74
CA GLU A 272 -18.28 -3.57 -10.01
C GLU A 272 -17.30 -4.05 -11.09
N ASN A 273 -16.02 -3.70 -11.01
CA ASN A 273 -15.00 -4.20 -11.95
C ASN A 273 -14.86 -5.73 -11.89
N LEU A 274 -15.02 -6.32 -10.70
CA LEU A 274 -15.05 -7.78 -10.57
C LEU A 274 -16.28 -8.36 -11.27
N ALA A 275 -17.45 -7.74 -11.12
CA ALA A 275 -18.67 -8.18 -11.80
C ALA A 275 -18.54 -8.03 -13.33
N LEU A 276 -18.00 -6.91 -13.81
CA LEU A 276 -17.72 -6.69 -15.24
C LEU A 276 -16.78 -7.76 -15.81
N LEU A 277 -15.76 -8.13 -15.04
CA LEU A 277 -14.81 -9.17 -15.41
C LEU A 277 -15.48 -10.55 -15.49
N LEU A 278 -16.28 -10.90 -14.48
CA LEU A 278 -17.05 -12.16 -14.46
C LEU A 278 -18.12 -12.20 -15.56
N ASN A 279 -18.68 -11.05 -15.94
CA ASN A 279 -19.64 -10.96 -17.03
C ASN A 279 -19.01 -11.19 -18.41
N ASN A 280 -17.70 -10.96 -18.54
CA ASN A 280 -16.92 -11.18 -19.76
C ASN A 280 -15.96 -12.37 -19.59
N TYR A 281 -16.33 -13.35 -18.75
CA TYR A 281 -15.47 -14.48 -18.41
C TYR A 281 -15.10 -15.33 -19.63
N ASP A 282 -16.00 -15.42 -20.60
CA ASP A 282 -15.83 -16.07 -21.90
C ASP A 282 -14.71 -15.46 -22.74
N LYS A 283 -14.41 -14.16 -22.55
CA LYS A 283 -13.33 -13.45 -23.26
C LYS A 283 -11.97 -13.57 -22.57
N ILE A 284 -11.90 -14.22 -21.41
CA ILE A 284 -10.66 -14.30 -20.63
C ILE A 284 -9.80 -15.46 -21.13
N GLU A 285 -8.71 -15.14 -21.81
CA GLU A 285 -7.57 -16.03 -21.94
C GLU A 285 -6.72 -16.02 -20.66
N PHE A 286 -6.65 -17.16 -19.97
CA PHE A 286 -5.92 -17.25 -18.71
C PHE A 286 -4.43 -16.98 -18.91
N GLN A 287 -3.94 -15.96 -18.20
CA GLN A 287 -2.56 -15.49 -18.36
C GLN A 287 -1.55 -16.26 -17.50
N GLY A 288 -2.00 -17.20 -16.66
CA GLY A 288 -1.16 -17.88 -15.69
C GLY A 288 -0.50 -16.88 -14.72
N LEU A 289 0.76 -17.14 -14.36
CA LEU A 289 1.55 -16.21 -13.53
C LEU A 289 2.26 -15.12 -14.34
N ALA A 290 2.03 -15.05 -15.66
CA ALA A 290 2.69 -14.07 -16.53
C ALA A 290 2.46 -12.61 -16.12
N PRO A 291 1.27 -12.18 -15.64
CA PRO A 291 1.07 -10.80 -15.21
C PRO A 291 2.00 -10.38 -14.07
N ILE A 292 2.34 -11.30 -13.16
CA ILE A 292 3.29 -11.05 -12.07
C ILE A 292 4.68 -10.76 -12.64
N ILE A 293 5.15 -11.62 -13.56
CA ILE A 293 6.47 -11.49 -14.19
C ILE A 293 6.53 -10.20 -15.02
N ARG A 294 5.50 -9.93 -15.81
CA ARG A 294 5.38 -8.73 -16.64
C ARG A 294 5.43 -7.46 -15.80
N ASP A 295 4.81 -7.43 -14.62
CA ASP A 295 4.85 -6.25 -13.76
C ASP A 295 6.27 -5.90 -13.25
N PHE A 296 7.20 -6.87 -13.23
CA PHE A 296 8.62 -6.59 -12.98
C PHE A 296 9.33 -5.89 -14.13
N TYR A 297 8.80 -5.93 -15.36
CA TYR A 297 9.42 -5.29 -16.51
C TYR A 297 9.60 -3.80 -16.27
N VAL A 298 8.69 -3.18 -15.51
CA VAL A 298 8.77 -1.76 -15.13
C VAL A 298 10.10 -1.40 -14.45
N PHE A 299 10.74 -2.36 -13.75
CA PHE A 299 12.01 -2.15 -13.07
C PHE A 299 13.24 -2.34 -13.97
N ILE A 300 13.09 -2.94 -15.14
CA ILE A 300 14.20 -3.17 -16.08
C ILE A 300 14.38 -1.92 -16.94
N PRO A 301 15.52 -1.21 -16.83
CA PRO A 301 15.75 -0.02 -17.66
C PRO A 301 15.84 -0.36 -19.16
N SER A 302 15.39 0.56 -20.01
CA SER A 302 15.41 0.36 -21.48
C SER A 302 16.82 0.20 -22.06
N TRP A 303 17.87 0.64 -21.37
CA TRP A 303 19.25 0.39 -21.81
C TRP A 303 19.73 -1.04 -21.52
N VAL A 304 19.13 -1.72 -20.53
CA VAL A 304 19.41 -3.14 -20.23
C VAL A 304 18.60 -4.04 -21.16
N TRP A 305 17.36 -3.64 -21.48
CA TRP A 305 16.50 -4.34 -22.42
C TRP A 305 15.86 -3.36 -23.41
N PRO A 306 16.52 -3.10 -24.57
CA PRO A 306 16.05 -2.13 -25.57
C PRO A 306 14.72 -2.51 -26.22
N GLU A 307 14.47 -3.80 -26.42
CA GLU A 307 13.24 -4.33 -27.02
C GLU A 307 12.12 -4.57 -26.00
N ARG A 308 12.24 -4.04 -24.78
CA ARG A 308 11.22 -4.19 -23.76
C ARG A 308 9.90 -3.54 -24.25
N PRO A 309 8.74 -4.20 -24.07
CA PRO A 309 7.46 -3.55 -24.31
C PRO A 309 7.30 -2.27 -23.48
N ASP A 310 6.95 -1.17 -24.15
CA ASP A 310 6.71 0.12 -23.49
C ASP A 310 5.52 0.05 -22.54
N VAL A 311 4.49 -0.70 -22.91
CA VAL A 311 3.35 -0.97 -22.04
C VAL A 311 3.31 -2.41 -21.58
N VAL A 312 3.28 -2.55 -20.26
CA VAL A 312 3.32 -3.83 -19.57
C VAL A 312 1.90 -4.37 -19.44
N LEU A 313 1.64 -5.54 -20.04
CA LEU A 313 0.35 -6.22 -19.94
C LEU A 313 0.21 -6.95 -18.59
N ASN A 314 0.05 -6.17 -17.52
CA ASN A 314 -0.35 -6.65 -16.19
C ASN A 314 -1.87 -6.87 -16.14
N SER A 315 -2.39 -7.38 -15.01
CA SER A 315 -3.82 -7.73 -14.91
C SER A 315 -4.74 -6.53 -15.13
N ALA A 316 -4.30 -5.33 -14.74
CA ALA A 316 -5.06 -4.10 -14.97
C ALA A 316 -5.13 -3.74 -16.46
N ASN A 317 -3.99 -3.72 -17.14
CA ASN A 317 -3.96 -3.42 -18.57
C ASN A 317 -4.65 -4.51 -19.39
N TYR A 318 -4.49 -5.78 -19.04
CA TYR A 318 -5.21 -6.88 -19.67
C TYR A 318 -6.73 -6.73 -19.53
N PHE A 319 -7.22 -6.48 -18.31
CA PHE A 319 -8.65 -6.27 -18.08
C PHE A 319 -9.18 -5.08 -18.87
N THR A 320 -8.41 -3.99 -18.91
CA THR A 320 -8.82 -2.77 -19.61
C THR A 320 -8.85 -2.96 -21.13
N TRP A 321 -7.85 -3.63 -21.69
CA TRP A 321 -7.62 -3.65 -23.13
C TRP A 321 -8.23 -4.86 -23.82
N GLU A 322 -8.01 -6.05 -23.26
CA GLU A 322 -8.45 -7.29 -23.89
C GLU A 322 -9.89 -7.63 -23.49
N VAL A 323 -10.27 -7.35 -22.24
CA VAL A 323 -11.62 -7.69 -21.74
C VAL A 323 -12.62 -6.56 -22.02
N LEU A 324 -12.28 -5.33 -21.66
CA LEU A 324 -13.17 -4.17 -21.81
C LEU A 324 -13.02 -3.44 -23.16
N ASN A 325 -12.01 -3.78 -23.98
CA ASN A 325 -11.70 -3.11 -25.24
C ASN A 325 -11.55 -1.58 -25.10
N TYR A 326 -10.91 -1.13 -24.03
CA TYR A 326 -10.78 0.28 -23.68
C TYR A 326 -9.33 0.77 -23.76
N HIS A 327 -8.96 1.45 -24.86
CA HIS A 327 -7.58 1.83 -25.14
C HIS A 327 -7.23 3.30 -24.81
N ALA A 328 -8.08 4.01 -24.05
CA ALA A 328 -7.94 5.45 -23.81
C ALA A 328 -6.85 5.85 -22.79
N GLY A 329 -5.85 4.98 -22.56
CA GLY A 329 -4.67 5.27 -21.74
C GLY A 329 -4.89 5.30 -20.22
N LEU A 330 -6.06 4.89 -19.73
CA LEU A 330 -6.38 4.74 -18.31
C LEU A 330 -6.58 3.26 -17.98
N ALA A 331 -5.72 2.72 -17.10
CA ALA A 331 -5.83 1.34 -16.64
C ALA A 331 -6.90 1.22 -15.54
N ILE A 332 -7.89 0.35 -15.77
CA ILE A 332 -8.92 -0.01 -14.82
C ILE A 332 -8.44 -1.24 -14.04
N SER A 333 -8.50 -1.15 -12.71
CA SER A 333 -8.07 -2.26 -11.85
C SER A 333 -9.14 -3.34 -11.74
N PRO A 334 -8.80 -4.63 -11.96
CA PRO A 334 -9.68 -5.76 -11.72
C PRO A 334 -9.78 -6.13 -10.24
N THR A 335 -9.08 -5.43 -9.33
CA THR A 335 -8.98 -5.70 -7.88
C THR A 335 -8.23 -7.00 -7.53
N LEU A 336 -8.08 -7.28 -6.23
CA LEU A 336 -7.48 -8.51 -5.73
C LEU A 336 -8.04 -9.77 -6.40
N ILE A 337 -9.37 -9.93 -6.35
CA ILE A 337 -10.03 -11.14 -6.84
C ILE A 337 -9.99 -11.20 -8.36
N GLY A 338 -10.25 -10.09 -9.04
CA GLY A 338 -10.22 -10.09 -10.51
C GLY A 338 -8.82 -10.38 -11.05
N SER A 339 -7.75 -9.93 -10.38
CA SER A 339 -6.38 -10.32 -10.76
C SER A 339 -6.16 -11.84 -10.68
N LEU A 340 -6.74 -12.52 -9.68
CA LEU A 340 -6.67 -13.98 -9.57
C LEU A 340 -7.47 -14.67 -10.68
N VAL A 341 -8.63 -14.11 -11.04
CA VAL A 341 -9.46 -14.64 -12.13
C VAL A 341 -8.76 -14.50 -13.49
N VAL A 342 -8.06 -13.40 -13.75
CA VAL A 342 -7.24 -13.24 -14.97
C VAL A 342 -6.11 -14.28 -15.03
N MET A 343 -5.50 -14.59 -13.89
CA MET A 343 -4.38 -15.53 -13.83
C MET A 343 -4.81 -16.99 -14.07
N GLY A 344 -5.91 -17.43 -13.47
CA GLY A 344 -6.31 -18.85 -13.56
C GLY A 344 -7.77 -19.12 -13.25
N GLY A 345 -8.64 -18.15 -13.50
CA GLY A 345 -10.07 -18.28 -13.36
C GLY A 345 -10.56 -18.41 -11.93
N ILE A 346 -11.78 -18.92 -11.78
CA ILE A 346 -12.45 -19.07 -10.47
C ILE A 346 -11.64 -19.98 -9.52
N ALA A 347 -10.90 -20.96 -10.06
CA ALA A 347 -10.07 -21.88 -9.27
C ALA A 347 -8.93 -21.19 -8.53
N PHE A 348 -8.46 -20.02 -9.00
CA PHE A 348 -7.39 -19.27 -8.36
C PHE A 348 -7.88 -18.42 -7.18
N ILE A 349 -9.19 -18.21 -7.02
CA ILE A 349 -9.78 -17.49 -5.89
C ILE A 349 -9.44 -18.16 -4.54
N PRO A 350 -9.72 -19.46 -4.30
CA PRO A 350 -9.37 -20.11 -3.04
C PRO A 350 -7.85 -20.18 -2.82
N LEU A 351 -7.06 -20.43 -3.86
CA LEU A 351 -5.60 -20.47 -3.78
C LEU A 351 -5.03 -19.10 -3.37
N GLY A 352 -5.50 -18.03 -4.01
CA GLY A 352 -5.13 -16.66 -3.68
C GLY A 352 -5.55 -16.27 -2.26
N ALA A 353 -6.73 -16.70 -1.81
CA ALA A 353 -7.19 -16.46 -0.44
C ALA A 353 -6.24 -17.08 0.61
N ILE A 354 -5.76 -18.30 0.35
CA ILE A 354 -4.77 -18.98 1.20
C ILE A 354 -3.46 -18.18 1.21
N VAL A 355 -2.92 -17.86 0.03
CA VAL A 355 -1.64 -17.13 -0.11
C VAL A 355 -1.72 -15.77 0.59
N VAL A 356 -2.79 -15.00 0.38
CA VAL A 356 -3.01 -13.71 1.04
C VAL A 356 -3.14 -13.89 2.55
N GLY A 357 -3.83 -14.93 3.03
CA GLY A 357 -3.93 -15.25 4.46
C GLY A 357 -2.56 -15.48 5.10
N LEU A 358 -1.65 -16.17 4.40
CA LEU A 358 -0.28 -16.39 4.85
C LEU A 358 0.57 -15.11 4.83
N ILE A 359 0.42 -14.29 3.79
CA ILE A 359 1.12 -13.00 3.67
C ILE A 359 0.73 -12.07 4.84
N ILE A 360 -0.57 -11.86 5.07
CA ILE A 360 -1.03 -10.98 6.15
C ILE A 360 -0.55 -11.50 7.51
N LYS A 361 -0.62 -12.81 7.72
CA LYS A 361 -0.09 -13.45 8.92
C LYS A 361 1.41 -13.26 9.11
N TRP A 362 2.19 -13.28 8.03
CA TRP A 362 3.62 -13.03 8.08
C TRP A 362 3.93 -11.58 8.50
N PHE A 363 3.18 -10.60 7.97
CA PHE A 363 3.31 -9.20 8.39
C PHE A 363 2.91 -9.00 9.87
N ASP A 364 1.84 -9.65 10.33
CA ASP A 364 1.43 -9.62 11.74
C ASP A 364 2.50 -10.21 12.65
N TRP A 365 3.07 -11.35 12.27
CA TRP A 365 4.17 -11.95 13.00
C TRP A 365 5.39 -11.02 13.05
N LEU A 366 5.78 -10.42 11.93
CA LEU A 366 6.91 -9.49 11.87
C LEU A 366 6.69 -8.23 12.72
N TYR A 367 5.46 -7.72 12.73
CA TYR A 367 5.07 -6.59 13.54
C TYR A 367 5.11 -6.90 15.04
N GLN A 368 4.60 -8.06 15.45
CA GLN A 368 4.67 -8.53 16.84
C GLN A 368 6.12 -8.73 17.30
N GLN A 369 6.99 -9.26 16.43
CA GLN A 369 8.43 -9.32 16.69
C GLN A 369 9.02 -7.92 16.91
N GLY A 370 8.62 -6.94 16.10
CA GLY A 370 9.04 -5.55 16.27
C GLY A 370 8.59 -4.92 17.60
N LEU A 371 7.40 -5.26 18.10
CA LEU A 371 6.89 -4.76 19.38
C LEU A 371 7.55 -5.42 20.60
N ASN A 372 7.85 -6.72 20.52
CA ASN A 372 8.42 -7.49 21.62
C ASN A 372 9.95 -7.40 21.71
N GLU A 373 10.59 -6.78 20.72
CA GLU A 373 12.05 -6.65 20.65
C GLU A 373 12.58 -5.67 21.72
N SER A 374 13.53 -6.13 22.54
CA SER A 374 14.14 -5.31 23.59
C SER A 374 15.09 -4.26 23.01
N ASN A 375 15.75 -4.56 21.89
CA ASN A 375 16.59 -3.60 21.19
C ASN A 375 15.75 -2.58 20.41
N ARG A 376 15.69 -1.36 20.96
CA ARG A 376 15.03 -0.18 20.39
C ARG A 376 15.35 0.07 18.91
N TYR A 377 16.60 -0.13 18.49
CA TYR A 377 17.06 0.12 17.13
C TYR A 377 16.47 -0.89 16.15
N LYS A 378 16.53 -2.17 16.51
CA LYS A 378 15.94 -3.26 15.73
C LYS A 378 14.41 -3.15 15.69
N SER A 379 13.79 -2.84 16.83
CA SER A 379 12.36 -2.55 16.92
C SER A 379 11.95 -1.43 15.96
N ALA A 380 12.71 -0.34 15.88
CA ALA A 380 12.43 0.77 14.97
C ALA A 380 12.52 0.37 13.49
N ILE A 381 13.52 -0.42 13.11
CA ILE A 381 13.66 -0.93 11.73
C ILE A 381 12.48 -1.85 11.36
N LEU A 382 12.13 -2.80 12.23
CA LEU A 382 11.03 -3.74 11.98
C LEU A 382 9.69 -3.01 11.87
N GLN A 383 9.40 -2.09 12.79
CA GLN A 383 8.18 -1.28 12.71
C GLN A 383 8.16 -0.38 11.48
N ALA A 384 9.28 0.24 11.11
CA ALA A 384 9.36 1.07 9.91
C ALA A 384 9.17 0.25 8.61
N PHE A 385 9.70 -0.97 8.55
CA PHE A 385 9.46 -1.90 7.45
C PHE A 385 7.97 -2.27 7.35
N CYS A 386 7.35 -2.69 8.45
CA CYS A 386 5.94 -3.06 8.50
C CYS A 386 5.03 -1.88 8.11
N PHE A 387 5.24 -0.71 8.69
CA PHE A 387 4.46 0.48 8.35
C PHE A 387 4.75 0.97 6.92
N GLY A 388 5.97 0.86 6.43
CA GLY A 388 6.31 1.16 5.04
C GLY A 388 5.58 0.26 4.04
N ALA A 389 5.29 -0.99 4.43
CA ALA A 389 4.57 -1.96 3.61
C ALA A 389 3.03 -1.79 3.64
N ILE A 390 2.47 -0.93 4.49
CA ILE A 390 1.01 -0.67 4.57
C ILE A 390 0.46 -0.24 3.21
N PHE A 391 1.18 0.60 2.46
CA PHE A 391 0.75 1.00 1.12
C PHE A 391 0.63 -0.21 0.18
N ASN A 392 1.56 -1.16 0.26
CA ASN A 392 1.49 -2.36 -0.57
C ASN A 392 0.23 -3.19 -0.23
N MET A 393 -0.25 -3.20 1.01
CA MET A 393 -1.53 -3.86 1.33
C MET A 393 -2.73 -3.18 0.69
N ILE A 394 -2.70 -1.84 0.53
CA ILE A 394 -3.73 -1.11 -0.23
C ILE A 394 -3.70 -1.56 -1.69
N VAL A 395 -2.50 -1.66 -2.27
CA VAL A 395 -2.29 -2.17 -3.65
C VAL A 395 -2.79 -3.60 -3.79
N LEU A 396 -2.54 -4.46 -2.80
CA LEU A 396 -3.01 -5.85 -2.81
C LEU A 396 -4.54 -5.92 -2.94
N ALA A 397 -5.27 -5.20 -2.09
CA ALA A 397 -6.73 -5.21 -2.12
C ALA A 397 -7.27 -4.55 -3.41
N ARG A 398 -6.71 -3.40 -3.80
CA ARG A 398 -7.29 -2.52 -4.82
C ARG A 398 -6.79 -2.74 -6.23
N GLU A 399 -5.52 -3.06 -6.41
CA GLU A 399 -4.88 -3.18 -7.73
C GLU A 399 -4.75 -4.63 -8.17
N GLY A 400 -4.33 -5.54 -7.28
CA GLY A 400 -4.16 -6.96 -7.62
C GLY A 400 -2.93 -7.61 -6.98
N VAL A 401 -2.84 -8.93 -7.11
CA VAL A 401 -1.73 -9.73 -6.57
C VAL A 401 -0.41 -9.46 -7.32
N ASP A 402 -0.48 -9.28 -8.64
CA ASP A 402 0.68 -8.98 -9.50
C ASP A 402 1.36 -7.66 -9.12
N SER A 403 0.58 -6.57 -9.08
CA SER A 403 1.07 -5.26 -8.64
C SER A 403 1.57 -5.26 -7.20
N PHE A 404 0.98 -6.09 -6.34
CA PHE A 404 1.44 -6.26 -4.96
C PHE A 404 2.80 -6.96 -4.90
N VAL A 405 2.95 -8.11 -5.55
CA VAL A 405 4.17 -8.93 -5.49
C VAL A 405 5.36 -8.13 -6.00
N SER A 406 5.21 -7.46 -7.15
CA SER A 406 6.28 -6.65 -7.73
C SER A 406 6.74 -5.53 -6.79
N ARG A 407 5.80 -4.81 -6.17
CA ARG A 407 6.08 -3.68 -5.25
C ARG A 407 6.65 -4.16 -3.93
N VAL A 408 6.15 -5.25 -3.36
CA VAL A 408 6.69 -5.80 -2.10
C VAL A 408 8.08 -6.36 -2.31
N VAL A 409 8.31 -7.14 -3.37
CA VAL A 409 9.65 -7.67 -3.66
C VAL A 409 10.64 -6.53 -3.86
N PHE A 410 10.29 -5.53 -4.66
CA PHE A 410 11.13 -4.35 -4.85
C PHE A 410 11.37 -3.59 -3.54
N PHE A 411 10.34 -3.37 -2.73
CA PHE A 411 10.46 -2.74 -1.41
C PHE A 411 11.39 -3.53 -0.48
N CYS A 412 11.22 -4.86 -0.40
CA CYS A 412 12.06 -5.75 0.39
C CYS A 412 13.52 -5.74 -0.07
N LEU A 413 13.76 -5.76 -1.39
CA LEU A 413 15.11 -5.75 -1.95
C LEU A 413 15.82 -4.44 -1.62
N ILE A 414 15.24 -3.29 -1.92
CA ILE A 414 15.89 -2.00 -1.66
C ILE A 414 16.05 -1.75 -0.16
N PHE A 415 15.02 -2.04 0.64
CA PHE A 415 15.11 -1.89 2.10
C PHE A 415 16.17 -2.81 2.70
N GLY A 416 16.22 -4.07 2.25
CA GLY A 416 17.22 -5.06 2.65
C GLY A 416 18.64 -4.66 2.23
N LEU A 417 18.83 -4.17 1.00
CA LEU A 417 20.11 -3.65 0.52
C LEU A 417 20.58 -2.45 1.34
N CYS A 418 19.69 -1.52 1.71
CA CYS A 418 20.04 -0.43 2.62
C CYS A 418 20.49 -0.92 3.99
N LEU A 419 19.84 -1.96 4.54
CA LEU A 419 20.25 -2.56 5.82
C LEU A 419 21.62 -3.22 5.71
N VAL A 420 21.87 -3.99 4.66
CA VAL A 420 23.16 -4.66 4.43
C VAL A 420 24.25 -3.63 4.20
N ALA A 421 24.01 -2.61 3.36
CA ALA A 421 24.94 -1.52 3.12
C ALA A 421 25.24 -0.73 4.40
N ALA A 422 24.23 -0.46 5.24
CA ALA A 422 24.45 0.18 6.54
C ALA A 422 25.34 -0.64 7.46
N LYS A 423 25.22 -1.99 7.46
CA LYS A 423 26.11 -2.88 8.21
C LYS A 423 27.53 -2.89 7.67
N LEU A 424 27.69 -2.96 6.35
CA LEU A 424 29.00 -2.91 5.70
C LEU A 424 29.72 -1.58 5.93
N LEU A 425 28.99 -0.46 5.82
CA LEU A 425 29.53 0.88 6.11
C LEU A 425 29.88 1.04 7.59
N TYR A 426 29.07 0.48 8.50
CA TYR A 426 29.41 0.46 9.92
C TYR A 426 30.72 -0.30 10.16
N TRP A 427 30.87 -1.49 9.58
CA TRP A 427 32.10 -2.29 9.70
C TRP A 427 33.32 -1.57 9.10
N LEU A 428 33.15 -0.88 7.98
CA LEU A 428 34.18 -0.03 7.38
C LEU A 428 34.60 1.10 8.32
N PHE A 429 33.63 1.81 8.92
CA PHE A 429 33.91 2.92 9.85
C PHE A 429 34.52 2.44 11.17
N GLU A 430 34.14 1.25 11.63
CA GLU A 430 34.75 0.60 12.79
C GLU A 430 36.21 0.22 12.49
N SER A 431 36.47 -0.38 11.33
CA SER A 431 37.83 -0.73 10.86
C SER A 431 38.72 0.50 10.65
N ALA A 432 38.12 1.62 10.23
CA ALA A 432 38.81 2.91 10.07
C ALA A 432 38.97 3.69 11.40
N GLY A 433 38.47 3.19 12.52
CA GLY A 433 38.58 3.84 13.83
C GLY A 433 37.70 5.10 14.01
N LEU A 434 36.76 5.35 13.09
CA LEU A 434 35.87 6.52 13.11
C LEU A 434 34.71 6.37 14.10
N VAL A 435 34.42 5.14 14.54
CA VAL A 435 33.40 4.86 15.56
C VAL A 435 34.03 4.92 16.95
N ARG A 436 33.73 5.99 17.70
CA ARG A 436 34.13 6.11 19.11
C ARG A 436 33.37 5.08 19.95
N ASN A 437 34.04 3.98 20.29
CA ASN A 437 33.60 3.07 21.35
C ASN A 437 33.66 3.81 22.70
N TYR A 438 32.57 4.48 23.06
CA TYR A 438 32.44 5.20 24.33
C TYR A 438 32.65 4.29 25.55
N VAL A 439 32.44 2.98 25.37
CA VAL A 439 32.57 1.96 26.43
C VAL A 439 34.03 1.75 26.86
N THR A 440 35.00 1.80 25.93
CA THR A 440 36.40 1.54 26.26
C THR A 440 37.01 2.67 27.09
N ARG A 441 36.56 3.92 26.91
CA ARG A 441 37.03 5.06 27.72
C ARG A 441 36.49 5.04 29.15
N GLN A 442 35.28 4.54 29.39
CA GLN A 442 34.70 4.52 30.73
C GLN A 442 35.40 3.47 31.60
N ILE A 443 35.63 2.27 31.07
CA ILE A 443 36.41 1.21 31.74
C ILE A 443 37.88 1.65 31.94
N GLN A 444 38.52 2.25 30.94
CA GLN A 444 39.88 2.81 31.11
C GLN A 444 39.94 4.03 32.04
N SER A 445 38.83 4.74 32.26
CA SER A 445 38.76 5.85 33.23
C SER A 445 38.50 5.35 34.65
N GLU A 446 37.70 4.29 34.82
CA GLU A 446 37.50 3.62 36.10
C GLU A 446 38.78 2.90 36.56
N LEU A 447 39.45 2.17 35.67
CA LEU A 447 40.76 1.56 35.94
C LEU A 447 41.82 2.61 36.30
N ARG A 448 41.88 3.75 35.58
CA ARG A 448 42.78 4.85 35.95
C ARG A 448 42.39 5.56 37.24
N CYS A 449 41.12 5.61 37.60
CA CYS A 449 40.68 6.15 38.90
C CYS A 449 41.01 5.21 40.06
N LEU A 450 41.02 3.89 39.83
CA LEU A 450 41.43 2.90 40.82
C LEU A 450 42.95 2.91 41.04
N GLU A 451 43.75 2.93 39.96
CA GLU A 451 45.23 3.05 40.05
C GLU A 451 45.69 4.36 40.73
N LYS A 452 44.88 5.42 40.66
CA LYS A 452 45.18 6.72 41.30
C LYS A 452 44.71 6.82 42.75
N LYS A 453 43.96 5.81 43.25
CA LYS A 453 43.58 5.67 44.66
C LYS A 453 44.53 4.73 45.44
N GLU A 454 45.31 3.91 44.74
CA GLU A 454 46.33 3.02 45.33
C GLU A 454 47.73 3.67 45.45
N LYS A 455 47.89 4.90 44.95
CA LYS A 455 49.05 5.78 45.24
C LYS A 455 48.58 6.92 46.12
#